data_AF-A0A645J219-F1
#
_entry.id   AF-A0A645J219-F1
#
_cell.length_a   1.000
_cell.length_b   1.000
_cell.length_c   1.000
_cell.angle_alpha   90.00
_cell.angle_beta   90.00
_cell.angle_gamma   90.00
#
_symmetry.space_group_name_H-M   'P 1'
#
loop_
_entity.id
_entity.type
_entity.pdbx_description
1 polymer ?
#
loop_
_entity_poly.entity_id
_entity_poly.type
_entity_poly.pdbx_seq_one_letter_code
_entity_poly.pdbx_strand_id
1 'polypeptide(L)'
;MALAQEAISLDLDKQLSLEQRTFLYMPFMHSESKLIHEFALKLFQRLNNPLNLDYEKQHKAIIDRFGRYPHRNAILARSSTAEELEFLTQPNSRF
;
A
#
# COMPACT_ATOMS: atom_id res chain seq x y z
N MET A 1 -9.13 -7.46 1.17
CA MET A 1 -7.75 -8.00 1.12
C MET A 1 -7.72 -9.51 0.91
N ALA A 2 -8.52 -10.30 1.64
CA ALA A 2 -8.48 -11.78 1.58
C ALA A 2 -8.48 -12.37 0.16
N LEU A 3 -9.33 -11.89 -0.76
CA LEU A 3 -9.37 -12.41 -2.14
C LEU A 3 -8.08 -12.17 -2.93
N ALA A 4 -7.41 -11.03 -2.71
CA ALA A 4 -6.14 -10.75 -3.38
C ALA A 4 -5.02 -11.64 -2.81
N GLN A 5 -5.02 -11.89 -1.50
CA GLN A 5 -4.08 -12.82 -0.86
C GLN A 5 -4.27 -14.25 -1.36
N GLU A 6 -5.52 -14.69 -1.49
CA GLU A 6 -5.87 -16.01 -2.03
C GLU A 6 -5.43 -16.16 -3.50
N ALA A 7 -5.63 -15.13 -4.32
CA ALA A 7 -5.16 -15.16 -5.71
C ALA A 7 -3.64 -15.31 -5.80
N ILE A 8 -2.89 -14.66 -4.90
CA ILE A 8 -1.43 -14.79 -4.83
C ILE A 8 -1.01 -16.16 -4.27
N SER A 9 -1.68 -16.69 -3.25
CA SER A 9 -1.35 -18.01 -2.67
C SER A 9 -1.51 -19.14 -3.68
N LEU A 10 -2.46 -18.98 -4.61
CA LEU A 10 -2.74 -19.90 -5.72
C LEU A 10 -1.99 -19.57 -7.01
N ASP A 11 -1.05 -18.60 -6.99
CA ASP A 11 -0.27 -18.17 -8.17
C ASP A 11 -1.14 -17.72 -9.38
N LEU A 12 -2.38 -17.29 -9.15
CA LEU A 12 -3.32 -16.92 -10.22
C LEU A 12 -2.91 -15.63 -10.93
N ASP A 13 -2.09 -14.79 -10.29
CA ASP A 13 -1.51 -13.58 -10.87
C ASP A 13 -0.68 -13.86 -12.12
N LYS A 14 -0.04 -15.04 -12.21
CA LYS A 14 0.80 -15.44 -13.36
C LYS A 14 0.02 -15.51 -14.68
N GLN A 15 -1.29 -15.74 -14.61
CA GLN A 15 -2.18 -15.83 -15.77
C GLN A 15 -2.69 -14.46 -16.25
N LEU A 16 -2.48 -13.42 -15.45
CA LEU A 16 -3.00 -12.08 -15.72
C LEU A 16 -2.02 -11.24 -16.56
N SER A 17 -2.57 -10.25 -17.27
CA SER A 17 -1.76 -9.19 -17.89
C SER A 17 -1.07 -8.33 -16.84
N LEU A 18 -0.04 -7.58 -17.23
CA LEU A 18 0.69 -6.70 -16.30
C LEU A 18 -0.22 -5.65 -15.64
N GLU A 19 -1.17 -5.10 -16.40
CA GLU A 19 -2.15 -4.13 -15.91
C GLU A 19 -3.09 -4.77 -14.88
N GLN A 20 -3.60 -5.98 -15.16
CA GLN A 20 -4.45 -6.72 -14.24
C GLN A 20 -3.71 -7.11 -12.96
N ARG A 21 -2.44 -7.53 -13.04
CA ARG A 21 -1.60 -7.81 -11.85
C ARG A 21 -1.38 -6.55 -11.01
N THR A 22 -1.13 -5.42 -11.66
CA THR A 22 -1.00 -4.13 -10.97
C THR A 22 -2.24 -3.86 -10.13
N PHE A 23 -3.44 -4.01 -10.71
CA PHE A 23 -4.69 -3.84 -9.98
C PHE A 23 -4.87 -4.88 -8.87
N LEU A 24 -4.53 -6.15 -9.12
CA LEU A 24 -4.58 -7.22 -8.12
C LEU A 24 -3.68 -6.94 -6.91
N TYR A 25 -2.58 -6.20 -7.08
CA TYR A 25 -1.63 -5.89 -6.01
C TYR A 25 -2.02 -4.65 -5.20
N MET A 26 -2.90 -3.78 -5.70
CA MET A 26 -3.33 -2.55 -5.00
C MET A 26 -3.91 -2.78 -3.60
N PRO A 27 -4.70 -3.84 -3.33
CA PRO A 27 -5.16 -4.14 -1.98
C PRO A 27 -4.03 -4.37 -0.96
N PHE A 28 -2.85 -4.81 -1.41
CA PHE A 28 -1.67 -4.93 -0.54
C PHE A 28 -1.08 -3.55 -0.23
N MET A 29 -0.97 -2.67 -1.23
CA MET A 29 -0.52 -1.28 -1.07
C MET A 29 -1.45 -0.47 -0.15
N HIS A 30 -2.76 -0.74 -0.13
CA HIS A 30 -3.73 -0.01 0.68
C HIS A 30 -3.92 -0.54 2.11
N SER A 31 -3.11 -1.53 2.52
CA SER A 31 -3.11 -2.12 3.86
C SER A 31 -2.57 -1.15 4.92
N GLU A 32 -3.14 -1.15 6.14
CA GLU A 32 -2.50 -0.53 7.31
C GLU A 32 -1.70 -1.59 8.11
N SER A 33 -0.84 -2.36 7.43
CA SER A 33 -0.01 -3.40 8.05
C SER A 33 1.41 -3.45 7.46
N LYS A 34 2.42 -3.29 8.32
CA LYS A 34 3.85 -3.31 7.95
C LYS A 34 4.24 -4.61 7.24
N LEU A 35 3.80 -5.75 7.78
CA LEU A 35 4.09 -7.08 7.21
C LEU A 35 3.53 -7.22 5.79
N ILE A 36 2.36 -6.63 5.53
CA ILE A 36 1.77 -6.66 4.19
C ILE A 36 2.59 -5.83 3.21
N HIS A 37 3.12 -4.67 3.62
CA HIS A 37 4.00 -3.86 2.78
C HIS A 37 5.35 -4.53 2.48
N GLU A 38 5.92 -5.27 3.44
CA GLU A 38 7.12 -6.08 3.18
C GLU A 38 6.89 -7.14 2.09
N PHE A 39 5.70 -7.73 2.08
CA PHE A 39 5.29 -8.66 1.04
C PHE A 39 4.97 -7.95 -0.28
N ALA A 40 4.23 -6.84 -0.23
CA ALA A 40 3.83 -6.03 -1.38
C ALA A 40 5.04 -5.54 -2.18
N LEU A 41 6.11 -5.08 -1.51
CA LEU A 41 7.36 -4.71 -2.18
C LEU A 41 7.88 -5.78 -3.13
N LYS A 42 7.82 -7.06 -2.71
CA LYS A 42 8.26 -8.19 -3.55
C LYS A 42 7.34 -8.37 -4.76
N LEU A 43 6.03 -8.16 -4.59
CA LEU A 43 5.06 -8.22 -5.69
C LEU A 43 5.28 -7.09 -6.70
N PHE A 44 5.39 -5.84 -6.23
CA PHE A 44 5.59 -4.68 -7.09
C PHE A 44 6.96 -4.69 -7.79
N GLN A 45 8.01 -5.25 -7.18
CA GLN A 45 9.29 -5.50 -7.85
C GLN A 45 9.15 -6.44 -9.06
N ARG A 46 8.28 -7.46 -8.97
CA ARG A 46 8.05 -8.42 -10.08
C ARG A 46 7.32 -7.81 -11.28
N LEU A 47 6.62 -6.68 -11.09
CA LEU A 47 5.94 -5.99 -12.20
C LEU A 47 6.93 -5.29 -13.15
N ASN A 48 8.18 -5.07 -12.74
CA ASN A 48 9.17 -4.32 -13.50
C ASN A 48 8.67 -2.95 -14.00
N ASN A 49 7.77 -2.32 -13.23
CA ASN A 49 7.25 -0.98 -13.48
C ASN A 49 7.80 -0.05 -12.37
N PRO A 50 8.79 0.81 -12.67
CA PRO A 50 9.43 1.66 -11.67
C PRO A 50 8.46 2.60 -10.95
N LEU A 51 7.44 3.10 -11.65
CA LEU A 51 6.47 4.02 -11.09
C LEU A 51 5.61 3.35 -10.02
N ASN A 52 5.09 2.15 -10.30
CA ASN A 52 4.29 1.41 -9.31
C ASN A 52 5.12 0.99 -8.10
N LEU A 53 6.39 0.61 -8.32
CA LEU A 53 7.30 0.28 -7.22
C LEU A 53 7.62 1.50 -6.36
N ASP A 54 7.74 2.68 -6.94
CA ASP A 54 7.95 3.92 -6.20
C ASP A 54 6.73 4.27 -5.32
N TYR A 55 5.52 4.14 -5.87
CA TYR A 55 4.29 4.31 -5.09
C TYR A 55 4.22 3.35 -3.90
N GLU A 56 4.53 2.07 -4.09
CA GLU A 56 4.57 1.10 -2.98
C GLU A 56 5.58 1.50 -1.90
N LYS A 57 6.77 1.98 -2.28
CA LYS A 57 7.77 2.47 -1.31
C LYS A 57 7.27 3.67 -0.52
N GLN A 58 6.58 4.60 -1.17
CA GLN A 58 6.01 5.77 -0.50
C GLN A 58 4.90 5.36 0.49
N HIS A 59 4.02 4.43 0.11
CA HIS A 59 3.01 3.88 1.01
C HIS A 59 3.63 3.17 2.20
N LYS A 60 4.61 2.29 1.95
CA LYS A 60 5.34 1.60 3.01
C LYS A 60 6.00 2.59 3.98
N ALA A 61 6.60 3.68 3.49
CA ALA A 61 7.22 4.67 4.37
C ALA A 61 6.22 5.32 5.34
N ILE A 62 4.99 5.58 4.89
CA ILE A 62 3.91 6.09 5.76
C ILE A 62 3.56 5.05 6.82
N ILE A 63 3.37 3.79 6.42
CA ILE A 63 3.01 2.72 7.35
C ILE A 63 4.16 2.38 8.31
N ASP A 64 5.41 2.47 7.88
CA ASP A 64 6.58 2.31 8.74
C ASP A 64 6.64 3.40 9.82
N ARG A 65 6.34 4.65 9.45
CA ARG A 65 6.36 5.82 10.35
C ARG A 65 5.17 5.85 11.30
N PHE A 66 3.94 5.71 10.80
CA PHE A 66 2.72 5.96 11.58
C PHE A 66 1.95 4.69 11.94
N GLY A 67 2.26 3.54 11.32
CA GLY A 67 1.52 2.29 11.49
C GLY A 67 0.13 2.28 10.84
N ARG A 68 -0.29 3.40 10.23
CA ARG A 68 -1.60 3.63 9.61
C ARG A 68 -1.51 4.78 8.60
N TYR A 69 -2.57 5.02 7.83
CA TYR A 69 -2.67 6.17 6.94
C TYR A 69 -3.34 7.36 7.65
N PRO A 70 -2.61 8.45 7.96
CA PRO A 70 -3.17 9.57 8.72
C PRO A 70 -4.35 10.26 8.04
N HIS A 71 -4.38 10.27 6.70
CA HIS A 71 -5.47 10.89 5.93
C HIS A 71 -6.82 10.17 6.14
N ARG A 72 -6.82 8.91 6.62
CA ARG A 72 -8.04 8.15 6.94
C ARG A 72 -8.57 8.42 8.34
N ASN A 73 -7.81 9.12 9.19
CA ASN A 73 -8.14 9.29 10.61
C ASN A 73 -9.52 9.88 10.82
N ALA A 74 -9.86 10.98 10.12
CA ALA A 74 -11.17 11.63 10.26
C ALA A 74 -12.34 10.71 9.86
N ILE A 75 -12.22 10.01 8.73
CA ILE A 75 -13.27 9.12 8.22
C ILE A 75 -13.45 7.89 9.14
N LEU A 76 -12.38 7.42 9.76
CA LEU A 76 -12.37 6.28 10.68
C LEU A 76 -12.57 6.69 12.15
N ALA A 77 -12.94 7.95 12.44
CA ALA A 77 -13.12 8.49 13.78
C ALA A 77 -11.91 8.31 14.73
N ARG A 78 -10.69 8.43 14.18
CA ARG A 78 -9.43 8.38 14.93
C ARG A 78 -8.90 9.80 15.18
N SER A 79 -8.36 10.05 16.37
CA SER A 79 -7.60 11.27 16.63
C SER A 79 -6.23 11.20 15.96
N SER A 80 -5.85 12.29 15.28
CA SER A 80 -4.49 12.47 14.75
C SER A 80 -3.56 13.02 15.82
N THR A 81 -2.32 12.55 15.84
CA THR A 81 -1.23 13.13 16.61
C THR A 81 -0.74 14.45 15.98
N ALA A 82 0.05 15.23 16.71
CA ALA A 82 0.65 16.45 16.17
C ALA A 82 1.54 16.16 14.95
N GLU A 83 2.33 15.08 14.99
CA GLU A 83 3.19 14.66 13.88
C GLU A 83 2.37 14.25 12.65
N GLU A 84 1.26 13.52 12.84
CA GLU A 84 0.35 13.17 11.76
C GLU A 84 -0.31 14.40 11.13
N LEU A 85 -0.67 15.41 11.93
CA LEU A 85 -1.25 16.66 11.44
C LEU A 85 -0.23 17.46 10.63
N GLU A 86 1.01 17.55 11.09
CA GLU A 86 2.09 18.21 10.34
C GLU A 86 2.34 17.48 9.02
N PHE A 87 2.43 16.15 9.05
CA PHE A 87 2.61 15.32 7.85
C PHE A 87 1.51 15.55 6.81
N LEU A 88 0.25 15.71 7.24
CA LEU A 88 -0.89 15.96 6.35
C LEU A 88 -0.83 17.31 5.60
N THR A 89 0.09 18.20 5.95
CA THR A 89 0.33 19.46 5.23
C THR A 89 1.38 19.34 4.13
N GLN A 90 2.14 18.24 4.11
CA GLN A 90 3.22 17.98 3.16
C GLN A 90 2.70 17.33 1.87
N PRO A 91 3.42 17.43 0.74
CA PRO A 91 3.11 16.66 -0.47
C PRO A 91 3.22 15.15 -0.20
N ASN A 92 2.52 14.33 -1.01
CA ASN A 92 2.49 12.86 -0.88
C ASN A 92 1.99 12.34 0.48
N SER A 93 1.23 13.17 1.21
CA SER A 93 0.58 12.81 2.47
C SER A 93 -0.79 12.15 2.31
N ARG A 94 -1.28 12.13 1.07
CA ARG A 94 -2.56 11.58 0.64
C ARG A 94 -2.32 10.67 -0.56
N PHE A 95 -2.70 9.41 -0.41
CA PHE A 95 -2.76 8.41 -1.47
C PHE A 95 -4.16 7.81 -1.48
#